data_AF-A0A1H8FI44-F1
#
_entry.id   AF-A0A1H8FI44-F1
#
_cell.length_a   1.000
_cell.length_b   1.000
_cell.length_c   1.000
_cell.angle_alpha   90.00
_cell.angle_beta   90.00
_cell.angle_gamma   90.00
#
_symmetry.space_group_name_H-M   'P 1'
#
loop_
_entity.id
_entity.type
_entity.pdbx_description
1 polymer ?
#
loop_
_entity_poly.entity_id
_entity_poly.type
_entity_poly.pdbx_seq_one_letter_code
_entity_poly.pdbx_strand_id
1 'polypeptide(L)'
;MPLVSATLSQSLQSQWLPRDEDGEFKDDAPASADALAGAIADWFGMAMAAGIPCSTASARKSQLQGQLIPVLQAGSAAGAGQGIALSFMAYVAGQSFGPGVAAPPVATAAAGAAITAALADLDAAQSSRADQIAAALQAQAMSAIVTFPPPMSPAPVT
;
A
#
# COMPACT_ATOMS: atom_id res chain seq x y z
N MET A 1 16.09 -4.30 6.24
CA MET A 1 14.83 -4.64 6.96
C MET A 1 13.66 -4.39 6.02
N PRO A 2 12.83 -5.41 5.78
CA PRO A 2 11.78 -5.41 4.77
C PRO A 2 10.66 -4.44 5.14
N LEU A 3 9.83 -4.03 4.19
CA LEU A 3 8.55 -3.33 4.37
C LEU A 3 7.85 -3.67 5.71
N VAL A 4 7.99 -2.82 6.73
CA VAL A 4 7.51 -3.08 8.11
C VAL A 4 6.09 -2.55 8.27
N SER A 5 5.10 -3.43 8.51
CA SER A 5 3.70 -3.02 8.72
C SER A 5 3.52 -2.06 9.89
N ALA A 6 4.24 -2.26 11.01
CA ALA A 6 4.11 -1.41 12.19
C ALA A 6 4.39 0.07 11.89
N THR A 7 5.37 0.35 11.04
CA THR A 7 5.70 1.72 10.61
C THR A 7 4.59 2.34 9.76
N LEU A 8 4.02 1.55 8.84
CA LEU A 8 2.87 1.98 8.05
C LEU A 8 1.65 2.21 8.95
N SER A 9 1.32 1.28 9.84
CA SER A 9 0.21 1.40 10.80
C SER A 9 0.31 2.68 11.62
N GLN A 10 1.49 2.97 12.18
CA GLN A 10 1.71 4.19 12.96
C GLN A 10 1.48 5.47 12.13
N SER A 11 1.90 5.48 10.86
CA SER A 11 1.64 6.59 9.94
C SER A 11 0.14 6.71 9.61
N LEU A 12 -0.56 5.60 9.36
CA LEU A 12 -2.01 5.59 9.10
C LEU A 12 -2.80 6.13 10.31
N GLN A 13 -2.44 5.75 11.54
CA GLN A 13 -3.06 6.25 12.77
C GLN A 13 -2.82 7.76 12.96
N SER A 14 -1.60 8.22 12.67
CA SER A 14 -1.24 9.61 12.89
C SER A 14 -1.79 10.56 11.83
N GLN A 15 -1.93 10.11 10.58
CA GLN A 15 -2.11 11.01 9.43
C GLN A 15 -3.41 10.78 8.67
N TRP A 16 -3.94 9.56 8.65
CA TRP A 16 -4.99 9.19 7.70
C TRP A 16 -6.33 8.82 8.35
N LEU A 17 -6.37 7.79 9.20
CA LEU A 17 -7.61 7.35 9.81
C LEU A 17 -8.18 8.44 10.73
N PRO A 18 -9.49 8.71 10.71
CA PRO A 18 -10.12 9.62 11.66
C PRO A 18 -9.86 9.10 13.09
N ARG A 19 -9.67 10.03 14.03
CA ARG A 19 -9.70 9.68 15.46
C ARG A 19 -11.11 9.19 15.76
N ASP A 20 -11.27 8.22 16.65
CA ASP A 20 -12.51 7.48 16.92
C ASP A 20 -13.77 8.34 17.25
N GLU A 21 -13.67 9.67 17.27
CA GLU A 21 -14.74 10.62 17.58
C GLU A 21 -15.36 11.32 16.34
N ASP A 22 -14.78 11.25 15.13
CA ASP A 22 -15.13 12.13 13.98
C ASP A 22 -15.64 11.43 12.69
N GLY A 23 -16.15 10.19 12.77
CA GLY A 23 -16.86 9.56 11.64
C GLY A 23 -15.99 8.78 10.63
N GLU A 24 -16.61 8.36 9.51
CA GLU A 24 -16.15 7.23 8.66
C GLU A 24 -14.84 7.52 7.88
N PHE A 25 -14.57 8.78 7.51
CA PHE A 25 -13.35 9.24 6.82
C PHE A 25 -13.14 10.73 7.12
N LYS A 26 -11.94 11.30 6.86
CA LYS A 26 -11.84 12.77 6.74
C LYS A 26 -12.91 13.24 5.75
N ASP A 27 -13.71 14.25 6.12
CA ASP A 27 -14.72 14.90 5.26
C ASP A 27 -14.16 15.43 3.92
N ASP A 28 -12.83 15.42 3.76
CA ASP A 28 -12.10 15.81 2.56
C ASP A 28 -11.36 14.60 1.95
N ALA A 29 -11.96 14.00 0.91
CA ALA A 29 -11.37 12.88 0.18
C ALA A 29 -10.00 13.22 -0.47
N PRO A 30 -9.76 14.42 -1.03
CA PRO A 30 -8.42 14.85 -1.44
C PRO A 30 -7.36 14.84 -0.33
N ALA A 31 -7.67 15.33 0.86
CA ALA A 31 -6.77 15.33 2.01
C ALA A 31 -6.53 13.91 2.53
N SER A 32 -7.57 13.08 2.54
CA SER A 32 -7.48 11.65 2.87
C SER A 32 -6.59 10.90 1.88
N ALA A 33 -6.74 11.15 0.58
CA ALA A 33 -5.91 10.57 -0.48
C ALA A 33 -4.44 11.01 -0.37
N ASP A 34 -4.16 12.29 -0.05
CA ASP A 34 -2.80 12.77 0.15
C ASP A 34 -2.13 12.11 1.37
N ALA A 35 -2.86 11.99 2.48
CA ALA A 35 -2.37 11.36 3.69
C ALA A 35 -2.05 9.87 3.48
N LEU A 36 -2.95 9.11 2.84
CA LEU A 36 -2.71 7.70 2.53
C LEU A 36 -1.56 7.52 1.52
N ALA A 37 -1.54 8.31 0.44
CA ALA A 37 -0.48 8.24 -0.56
C ALA A 37 0.89 8.64 0.04
N GLY A 38 0.91 9.63 0.93
CA GLY A 38 2.09 10.06 1.68
C GLY A 38 2.61 8.95 2.59
N ALA A 39 1.75 8.38 3.42
CA ALA A 39 2.07 7.26 4.31
C ALA A 39 2.72 6.08 3.55
N ILE A 40 2.12 5.71 2.41
CA ILE A 40 2.63 4.64 1.54
C ILE A 40 3.98 5.02 0.92
N ALA A 41 4.11 6.23 0.36
CA ALA A 41 5.34 6.67 -0.29
C ALA A 41 6.51 6.77 0.69
N ASP A 42 6.28 7.31 1.89
CA ASP A 42 7.28 7.42 2.96
C ASP A 42 7.69 6.03 3.47
N TRP A 43 6.73 5.11 3.60
CA TRP A 43 7.00 3.72 3.98
C TRP A 43 7.89 2.99 2.96
N PHE A 44 7.63 3.16 1.65
CA PHE A 44 8.53 2.65 0.62
C PHE A 44 9.89 3.39 0.61
N GLY A 45 9.92 4.69 0.90
CA GLY A 45 11.16 5.45 1.05
C GLY A 45 12.07 4.89 2.14
N MET A 46 11.50 4.52 3.29
CA MET A 46 12.22 3.83 4.36
C MET A 46 12.70 2.44 3.93
N ALA A 47 11.90 1.72 3.15
CA ALA A 47 12.28 0.42 2.62
C ALA A 47 13.41 0.50 1.57
N MET A 48 13.50 1.62 0.82
CA MET A 48 14.60 1.90 -0.10
C MET A 48 15.93 2.07 0.63
N ALA A 49 15.92 2.80 1.75
CA ALA A 49 17.09 2.92 2.63
C ALA A 49 17.56 1.56 3.17
N ALA A 50 16.65 0.57 3.18
CA ALA A 50 16.92 -0.81 3.55
C ALA A 50 17.23 -1.76 2.37
N GLY A 51 17.39 -1.23 1.15
CA GLY A 51 17.84 -1.97 -0.04
C GLY A 51 16.75 -2.44 -1.00
N ILE A 52 15.48 -2.05 -0.82
CA ILE A 52 14.40 -2.41 -1.77
C ILE A 52 14.43 -1.47 -2.99
N PRO A 53 14.41 -2.00 -4.24
CA PRO A 53 14.41 -1.17 -5.44
C PRO A 53 13.03 -0.55 -5.69
N CYS A 54 12.66 0.47 -4.92
CA CYS A 54 11.43 1.25 -5.07
C CYS A 54 11.75 2.73 -5.32
N SER A 55 12.77 3.01 -6.15
CA SER A 55 13.34 4.35 -6.39
C SER A 55 12.34 5.37 -6.92
N THR A 56 11.23 4.94 -7.51
CA THR A 56 10.17 5.81 -8.05
C THR A 56 9.00 6.02 -7.09
N ALA A 57 9.08 5.48 -5.86
CA ALA A 57 7.98 5.54 -4.90
C ALA A 57 7.52 6.96 -4.56
N SER A 58 8.46 7.84 -4.24
CA SER A 58 8.18 9.25 -3.94
C SER A 58 7.66 9.99 -5.19
N ALA A 59 8.29 9.77 -6.34
CA ALA A 59 7.90 10.40 -7.60
C ALA A 59 6.48 10.03 -8.06
N ARG A 60 5.99 8.85 -7.68
CA ARG A 60 4.65 8.35 -8.04
C ARG A 60 3.60 8.61 -6.97
N LYS A 61 3.92 9.31 -5.88
CA LYS A 61 2.96 9.71 -4.83
C LYS A 61 1.75 10.41 -5.45
N SER A 62 1.95 11.42 -6.31
CA SER A 62 0.86 12.17 -6.92
C SER A 62 0.00 11.33 -7.86
N GLN A 63 0.58 10.31 -8.50
CA GLN A 63 -0.19 9.35 -9.30
C GLN A 63 -1.09 8.49 -8.40
N LEU A 64 -0.55 7.97 -7.28
CA LEU A 64 -1.32 7.20 -6.30
C LEU A 64 -2.43 8.05 -5.68
N GLN A 65 -2.12 9.29 -5.29
CA GLN A 65 -3.11 10.24 -4.77
C GLN A 65 -4.24 10.46 -5.77
N GLY A 66 -3.93 10.72 -7.04
CA GLY A 66 -4.93 10.92 -8.10
C GLY A 66 -5.86 9.71 -8.30
N GLN A 67 -5.36 8.49 -8.05
CA GLN A 67 -6.16 7.26 -8.10
C GLN A 67 -7.02 7.07 -6.85
N LEU A 68 -6.53 7.50 -5.67
CA LEU A 68 -7.23 7.36 -4.40
C LEU A 68 -8.37 8.37 -4.22
N ILE A 69 -8.30 9.56 -4.84
CA ILE A 69 -9.35 10.59 -4.74
C ILE A 69 -10.74 10.04 -5.11
N PRO A 70 -10.99 9.51 -6.33
CA PRO A 70 -12.32 9.02 -6.71
C PRO A 70 -12.77 7.80 -5.89
N VAL A 71 -11.81 7.01 -5.39
CA VAL A 71 -12.07 5.84 -4.54
C VAL A 71 -12.60 6.25 -3.17
N LEU A 72 -11.99 7.26 -2.56
CA LEU A 72 -12.41 7.77 -1.25
C LEU A 72 -13.65 8.66 -1.37
N GLN A 73 -13.85 9.35 -2.50
CA GLN A 73 -15.07 10.11 -2.79
C GLN A 73 -16.32 9.23 -2.93
N ALA A 74 -16.16 7.95 -3.28
CA ALA A 74 -17.28 7.01 -3.40
C ALA A 74 -17.97 6.73 -2.05
N GLY A 75 -17.33 7.05 -0.92
CA GLY A 75 -17.96 7.11 0.40
C GLY A 75 -18.49 5.79 0.95
N SER A 76 -18.07 4.64 0.41
CA SER A 76 -18.43 3.31 0.95
C SER A 76 -17.18 2.52 1.30
N ALA A 77 -17.17 1.87 2.46
CA ALA A 77 -16.06 1.00 2.89
C ALA A 77 -15.72 -0.10 1.86
N ALA A 78 -16.73 -0.66 1.19
CA ALA A 78 -16.55 -1.66 0.13
C ALA A 78 -15.85 -1.07 -1.10
N GLY A 79 -16.35 0.05 -1.63
CA GLY A 79 -15.73 0.73 -2.78
C GLY A 79 -14.33 1.25 -2.45
N ALA A 80 -14.15 1.81 -1.25
CA ALA A 80 -12.88 2.33 -0.76
C ALA A 80 -11.84 1.22 -0.62
N GLY A 81 -12.15 0.11 0.07
CA GLY A 81 -11.17 -0.95 0.32
C GLY A 81 -10.70 -1.64 -0.96
N GLN A 82 -11.63 -2.01 -1.86
CA GLN A 82 -11.26 -2.57 -3.17
C GLN A 82 -10.46 -1.57 -4.01
N GLY A 83 -10.90 -0.31 -4.06
CA GLY A 83 -10.25 0.73 -4.85
C GLY A 83 -8.86 1.10 -4.34
N ILE A 84 -8.64 1.10 -3.01
CA ILE A 84 -7.33 1.30 -2.39
C ILE A 84 -6.40 0.16 -2.81
N ALA A 85 -6.84 -1.09 -2.71
CA ALA A 85 -6.02 -2.25 -3.09
C ALA A 85 -5.65 -2.22 -4.59
N LEU A 86 -6.57 -1.83 -5.47
CA LEU A 86 -6.29 -1.70 -6.91
C LEU A 86 -5.35 -0.53 -7.24
N SER A 87 -5.55 0.62 -6.59
CA SER A 87 -4.66 1.79 -6.76
C SER A 87 -3.26 1.47 -6.25
N PHE A 88 -3.17 0.76 -5.12
CA PHE A 88 -1.92 0.26 -4.58
C PHE A 88 -1.26 -0.78 -5.49
N MET A 89 -2.05 -1.67 -6.11
CA MET A 89 -1.53 -2.62 -7.11
C MET A 89 -0.89 -1.87 -8.28
N ALA A 90 -1.56 -0.88 -8.84
CA ALA A 90 -1.04 -0.07 -9.96
C ALA A 90 0.19 0.77 -9.56
N TYR A 91 0.20 1.25 -8.31
CA TYR A 91 1.36 1.91 -7.73
C TYR A 91 2.53 0.94 -7.59
N VAL A 92 2.36 -0.23 -6.99
CA VAL A 92 3.43 -1.24 -6.86
C VAL A 92 3.89 -1.73 -8.23
N ALA A 93 2.98 -2.08 -9.15
CA ALA A 93 3.33 -2.63 -10.46
C ALA A 93 4.16 -1.68 -11.34
N GLY A 94 3.96 -0.36 -11.22
CA GLY A 94 4.78 0.62 -11.95
C GLY A 94 6.03 1.08 -11.20
N GLN A 95 6.32 0.54 -10.00
CA GLN A 95 7.60 0.78 -9.34
C GLN A 95 8.68 0.15 -10.21
N SER A 96 9.81 0.85 -10.36
CA SER A 96 10.99 0.28 -10.98
C SER A 96 11.69 -0.63 -9.99
N PHE A 97 11.07 -1.77 -9.66
CA PHE A 97 11.84 -2.89 -9.15
C PHE A 97 12.81 -3.28 -10.26
N GLY A 98 14.12 -3.33 -9.98
CA GLY A 98 15.15 -3.60 -10.98
C GLY A 98 14.83 -4.84 -11.84
N PRO A 99 15.53 -5.03 -12.99
CA PRO A 99 15.25 -6.12 -13.92
C PRO A 99 15.12 -7.45 -13.16
N GLY A 100 13.90 -8.00 -13.17
CA GLY A 100 13.55 -9.24 -12.49
C GLY A 100 12.66 -9.15 -11.23
N VAL A 101 12.25 -7.99 -10.73
CA VAL A 101 11.76 -7.95 -9.34
C VAL A 101 10.26 -7.66 -9.14
N ALA A 102 9.50 -7.28 -10.18
CA ALA A 102 8.04 -7.04 -10.06
C ALA A 102 7.18 -8.00 -10.88
N ALA A 103 6.32 -8.79 -10.22
CA ALA A 103 5.11 -9.33 -10.82
C ALA A 103 3.89 -8.53 -10.32
N PRO A 104 2.75 -8.54 -11.05
CA PRO A 104 1.50 -8.00 -10.51
C PRO A 104 1.18 -8.68 -9.16
N PRO A 105 0.86 -7.91 -8.09
CA PRO A 105 0.59 -8.49 -6.78
C PRO A 105 -0.59 -9.45 -6.80
N VAL A 106 -0.34 -10.72 -6.49
CA VAL A 106 -1.35 -11.79 -6.48
C VAL A 106 -2.34 -11.68 -5.32
N ALA A 107 -1.96 -11.02 -4.22
CA ALA A 107 -2.80 -10.84 -3.04
C ALA A 107 -3.76 -9.64 -3.10
N THR A 108 -3.90 -8.98 -4.26
CA THR A 108 -4.70 -7.75 -4.40
C THR A 108 -6.16 -7.91 -3.97
N ALA A 109 -6.82 -9.02 -4.35
CA ALA A 109 -8.21 -9.26 -3.97
C ALA A 109 -8.38 -9.50 -2.46
N ALA A 110 -7.45 -10.25 -1.85
CA ALA A 110 -7.45 -10.52 -0.42
C ALA A 110 -7.17 -9.24 0.39
N ALA A 111 -6.22 -8.42 -0.08
CA ALA A 111 -5.94 -7.12 0.51
C ALA A 111 -7.16 -6.18 0.44
N GLY A 112 -7.85 -6.13 -0.71
CA GLY A 112 -9.09 -5.36 -0.86
C GLY A 112 -10.15 -5.76 0.17
N ALA A 113 -10.40 -7.07 0.34
CA ALA A 113 -11.36 -7.56 1.32
C ALA A 113 -10.97 -7.21 2.77
N ALA A 114 -9.68 -7.34 3.12
CA ALA A 114 -9.18 -7.01 4.45
C ALA A 114 -9.27 -5.50 4.75
N ILE A 115 -8.94 -4.65 3.77
CA ILE A 115 -9.07 -3.20 3.90
C ILE A 115 -10.54 -2.81 4.02
N THR A 116 -11.43 -3.41 3.22
CA THR A 116 -12.87 -3.20 3.34
C THR A 116 -13.39 -3.57 4.73
N ALA A 117 -12.97 -4.72 5.28
CA ALA A 117 -13.37 -5.13 6.62
C ALA A 117 -12.91 -4.12 7.68
N ALA A 118 -11.65 -3.67 7.61
CA ALA A 118 -11.11 -2.67 8.54
C ALA A 118 -11.80 -1.30 8.43
N LEU A 119 -12.25 -0.91 7.24
CA LEU A 119 -12.98 0.34 7.03
C LEU A 119 -14.45 0.24 7.44
N ALA A 120 -15.06 -0.95 7.35
CA ALA A 120 -16.45 -1.18 7.74
C ALA A 120 -16.62 -1.38 9.25
N ASP A 121 -15.57 -1.81 9.96
CA ASP A 121 -15.58 -2.07 11.39
C ASP A 121 -15.36 -0.79 12.21
N LEU A 122 -16.34 0.11 12.21
CA LEU A 122 -16.27 1.39 12.92
C LEU A 122 -16.28 1.26 14.44
N ASP A 123 -16.71 0.12 14.97
CA ASP A 123 -16.68 -0.20 16.40
C ASP A 123 -15.27 -0.64 16.88
N ALA A 124 -14.38 -1.00 15.95
CA ALA A 124 -13.00 -1.32 16.28
C ALA A 124 -12.14 -0.08 16.51
N ALA A 125 -11.26 -0.16 17.51
CA ALA A 125 -10.28 0.88 17.79
C ALA A 125 -9.47 1.26 16.53
N GLN A 126 -9.22 2.55 16.35
CA GLN A 126 -8.44 3.09 15.23
C GLN A 126 -7.11 2.35 15.01
N SER A 127 -6.41 1.97 16.08
CA SER A 127 -5.15 1.22 16.01
C SER A 127 -5.34 -0.17 15.39
N SER A 128 -6.39 -0.90 15.76
CA SER A 128 -6.71 -2.22 15.20
C SER A 128 -7.02 -2.13 13.70
N ARG A 129 -7.79 -1.12 13.30
CA ARG A 129 -8.10 -0.86 11.89
C ARG A 129 -6.82 -0.53 11.10
N ALA A 130 -5.97 0.35 11.65
CA ALA A 130 -4.70 0.71 11.04
C ALA A 130 -3.76 -0.49 10.86
N ASP A 131 -3.67 -1.35 11.87
CA ASP A 131 -2.85 -2.56 11.84
C ASP A 131 -3.34 -3.53 10.76
N GLN A 132 -4.66 -3.72 10.62
CA GLN A 132 -5.25 -4.56 9.58
C GLN A 132 -4.96 -4.01 8.18
N ILE A 133 -5.14 -2.70 7.96
CA ILE A 133 -4.88 -2.06 6.67
C ILE A 133 -3.38 -2.15 6.32
N ALA A 134 -2.51 -1.86 7.28
CA ALA A 134 -1.07 -1.93 7.08
C ALA A 134 -0.60 -3.37 6.77
N ALA A 135 -1.15 -4.36 7.47
CA ALA A 135 -0.85 -5.77 7.22
C ALA A 135 -1.33 -6.21 5.81
N ALA A 136 -2.51 -5.78 5.40
CA ALA A 136 -3.06 -6.06 4.07
C ALA A 136 -2.17 -5.46 2.95
N LEU A 137 -1.79 -4.19 3.09
CA LEU A 137 -0.90 -3.50 2.14
C LEU A 137 0.50 -4.11 2.12
N GLN A 138 1.05 -4.52 3.27
CA GLN A 138 2.31 -5.26 3.31
C GLN A 138 2.22 -6.61 2.60
N ALA A 139 1.20 -7.41 2.89
CA ALA A 139 1.00 -8.70 2.24
C ALA A 139 0.88 -8.54 0.72
N GLN A 140 0.14 -7.53 0.27
CA GLN A 140 0.04 -7.19 -1.15
C GLN A 140 1.41 -6.82 -1.74
N ALA A 141 2.15 -5.91 -1.11
CA ALA A 141 3.47 -5.51 -1.60
C ALA A 141 4.47 -6.68 -1.65
N MET A 142 4.49 -7.53 -0.63
CA MET A 142 5.34 -8.72 -0.58
C MET A 142 4.99 -9.73 -1.66
N SER A 143 3.70 -9.86 -2.01
CA SER A 143 3.25 -10.75 -3.09
C SER A 143 3.68 -10.30 -4.49
N ALA A 144 4.15 -9.06 -4.64
CA ALA A 144 4.66 -8.51 -5.90
C ALA A 144 6.17 -8.74 -6.09
N ILE A 145 6.91 -9.03 -5.01
CA ILE A 145 8.36 -9.23 -5.08
C ILE A 145 8.65 -10.63 -5.63
N VAL A 146 9.14 -10.69 -6.87
CA VAL A 146 9.66 -11.93 -7.47
C VAL A 146 11.16 -11.97 -7.23
N THR A 147 11.65 -13.02 -6.56
CA THR A 147 13.08 -13.30 -6.50
C THR A 147 13.41 -14.25 -7.64
N PHE A 148 14.05 -13.78 -8.72
CA PHE A 148 14.63 -14.72 -9.69
C PHE A 148 15.86 -15.40 -9.08
N PRO A 149 16.04 -16.72 -9.30
CA PRO A 149 17.29 -17.37 -8.97
C PRO A 149 18.45 -16.70 -9.75
N PRO A 150 19.67 -16.63 -9.18
CA PRO A 150 20.82 -16.06 -9.88
C PRO A 150 21.01 -16.74 -11.23
N PRO A 151 21.41 -16.01 -12.29
CA PRO A 151 21.65 -16.61 -13.59
C PRO A 151 22.64 -17.76 -13.43
N MET A 152 22.25 -18.95 -13.87
CA MET A 152 23.13 -20.11 -13.84
C MET A 152 24.42 -19.75 -14.61
N SER A 153 25.57 -20.14 -14.06
CA SER A 153 26.85 -19.94 -14.70
C SER A 153 26.77 -20.44 -16.15
N PRO A 154 27.32 -19.71 -17.13
CA PRO A 154 27.28 -20.15 -18.52
C PRO A 154 27.87 -21.56 -18.61
N ALA A 155 27.17 -22.45 -19.32
CA ALA A 155 27.66 -23.80 -19.55
C ALA A 155 29.05 -23.72 -20.23
N PRO A 156 30.01 -24.60 -19.87
CA PRO A 156 31.29 -24.64 -20.54
C PRO A 156 31.04 -24.87 -22.04
N VAL A 157 31.51 -23.95 -22.88
CA VAL A 157 31.57 -24.19 -24.33
C VAL A 157 32.66 -25.23 -24.56
N THR A 158 32.27 -26.44 -24.97
CA THR A 158 33.16 -27.49 -25.48
C THR A 158 33.13 -27.51 -26.99
#